data_AF-A0A8B9NAA8-F1
#
_entry.id   AF-A0A8B9NAA8-F1
#
_cell.length_a   1.000
_cell.length_b   1.000
_cell.length_c   1.000
_cell.angle_alpha   90.00
_cell.angle_beta   90.00
_cell.angle_gamma   90.00
#
_symmetry.space_group_name_H-M   'P 1'
#
loop_
_entity.id
_entity.type
_entity.pdbx_description
1 polymer ?
#
loop_
_entity_poly.entity_id
_entity_poly.type
_entity_poly.pdbx_seq_one_letter_code
_entity_poly.pdbx_strand_id
1 'polypeptide(L)'
;MNQNTTESTVTVETLDDVPEHVLRGLPEDVRLFPSAVDKTRLGVWATKSILKGKKFGPFVGDKKKRSQVKSNVYMWEVYYPNLGWMCVDATDPEKGNWLRYINWARSGKEQNLFPLEINRTIYYKSLKPIAPGEELLVWYNGEDDPEIAAAIEEERASARSRRHSPKAKKDQVVDPAGSSSHVGPFRNLMVSARVYLYSGFHQVLYSEAFSPSCRLLLVLDTLN
;
A
#
# COMPACT_ATOMS: atom_id res chain seq x y z
N MET A 1 1.94 -48.64 -19.63
CA MET A 1 1.90 -47.24 -20.07
C MET A 1 2.21 -46.40 -18.84
N ASN A 2 3.46 -45.96 -18.69
CA ASN A 2 3.91 -45.20 -17.54
C ASN A 2 3.51 -43.74 -17.73
N GLN A 3 2.69 -43.22 -16.81
CA GLN A 3 2.36 -41.81 -16.76
C GLN A 3 3.55 -41.09 -16.13
N ASN A 4 4.35 -40.41 -16.94
CA ASN A 4 5.29 -39.41 -16.46
C ASN A 4 4.49 -38.16 -16.07
N THR A 5 4.28 -37.99 -14.76
CA THR A 5 3.82 -36.74 -14.17
C THR A 5 4.88 -35.67 -14.44
N THR A 6 4.57 -34.71 -15.31
CA THR A 6 5.39 -33.53 -15.53
C THR A 6 5.37 -32.69 -14.26
N GLU A 7 6.39 -32.79 -13.42
CA GLU A 7 6.64 -31.84 -12.34
C GLU A 7 6.81 -30.44 -12.97
N SER A 8 5.80 -29.58 -12.79
CA SER A 8 5.96 -28.16 -13.04
C SER A 8 7.00 -27.64 -12.05
N THR A 9 8.22 -27.39 -12.51
CA THR A 9 9.27 -26.73 -11.73
C THR A 9 8.72 -25.41 -11.17
N VAL A 10 8.44 -25.39 -9.87
CA VAL A 10 8.03 -24.18 -9.16
C VAL A 10 9.23 -23.25 -9.18
N THR A 11 9.14 -22.14 -9.92
CA THR A 11 10.20 -21.12 -9.95
C THR A 11 10.24 -20.42 -8.59
N VAL A 12 11.32 -20.65 -7.84
CA VAL A 12 11.57 -20.00 -6.55
C VAL A 12 12.36 -18.72 -6.80
N GLU A 13 11.83 -17.58 -6.36
CA GLU A 13 12.51 -16.29 -6.41
C GLU A 13 13.65 -16.27 -5.37
N THR A 14 14.84 -15.88 -5.80
CA THR A 14 16.04 -15.84 -4.96
C THR A 14 16.64 -14.44 -4.89
N LEU A 15 17.63 -14.24 -4.01
CA LEU A 15 18.31 -12.94 -3.88
C LEU A 15 19.06 -12.53 -5.15
N ASP A 16 19.51 -13.49 -5.96
CA ASP A 16 20.21 -13.24 -7.22
C ASP A 16 19.29 -12.67 -8.30
N ASP A 17 17.98 -12.86 -8.16
CA ASP A 17 16.96 -12.32 -9.06
C ASP A 17 16.56 -10.87 -8.71
N VAL A 18 17.09 -10.32 -7.60
CA VAL A 18 16.72 -9.00 -7.10
C VAL A 18 17.57 -7.92 -7.76
N PRO A 19 16.96 -6.89 -8.40
CA PRO A 19 17.72 -5.80 -9.00
C PRO A 19 18.54 -5.02 -7.97
N GLU A 20 19.75 -4.59 -8.36
CA GLU A 20 20.66 -3.93 -7.41
C GLU A 20 20.10 -2.64 -6.81
N HIS A 21 19.30 -1.86 -7.56
CA HIS A 21 18.70 -0.63 -7.02
C HIS A 21 17.69 -0.92 -5.92
N VAL A 22 17.03 -2.08 -5.97
CA VAL A 22 16.17 -2.55 -4.89
C VAL A 22 17.02 -2.80 -3.66
N LEU A 23 18.10 -3.59 -3.80
CA LEU A 23 19.00 -3.92 -2.68
C LEU A 23 19.59 -2.69 -2.02
N ARG A 24 20.06 -1.71 -2.81
CA ARG A 24 20.58 -0.42 -2.31
C ARG A 24 19.52 0.44 -1.61
N GLY A 25 18.24 0.23 -1.94
CA GLY A 25 17.12 0.97 -1.37
C GLY A 25 16.62 0.43 -0.03
N LEU A 26 17.13 -0.72 0.44
CA LEU A 26 16.73 -1.27 1.74
C LEU A 26 17.27 -0.40 2.88
N PRO A 27 16.43 -0.02 3.85
CA PRO A 27 16.91 0.60 5.08
C PRO A 27 17.61 -0.42 5.99
N GLU A 28 18.51 0.05 6.86
CA GLU A 28 19.32 -0.82 7.73
C GLU A 28 18.51 -1.67 8.73
N ASP A 29 17.26 -1.29 9.00
CA ASP A 29 16.35 -1.96 9.91
C ASP A 29 15.66 -3.18 9.27
N VAL A 30 15.90 -3.46 7.99
CA VAL A 30 15.33 -4.61 7.28
C VAL A 30 16.33 -5.31 6.35
N ARG A 31 16.00 -6.53 5.93
CA ARG A 31 16.72 -7.32 4.92
C ARG A 31 15.75 -8.13 4.05
N LEU A 32 16.19 -8.53 2.85
CA LEU A 32 15.50 -9.55 2.07
C LEU A 32 15.96 -10.94 2.51
N PHE A 33 15.00 -11.87 2.62
CA PHE A 33 15.26 -13.27 2.95
C PHE A 33 14.07 -14.14 2.53
N PRO A 34 14.23 -15.45 2.22
CA PRO A 34 13.11 -16.32 1.87
C PRO A 34 11.94 -16.20 2.85
N SER A 35 10.73 -16.08 2.33
CA SER A 35 9.54 -15.82 3.15
C SER A 35 9.15 -17.02 4.02
N ALA A 36 8.56 -16.75 5.19
CA ALA A 36 7.91 -17.77 6.00
C ALA A 36 6.53 -18.12 5.48
N VAL A 37 5.81 -17.14 4.92
CA VAL A 37 4.43 -17.29 4.45
C VAL A 37 4.35 -17.88 3.04
N ASP A 38 5.30 -17.56 2.16
CA ASP A 38 5.38 -18.10 0.80
C ASP A 38 6.80 -18.56 0.47
N LYS A 39 7.05 -19.87 0.55
CA LYS A 39 8.38 -20.46 0.36
C LYS A 39 8.93 -20.33 -1.07
N THR A 40 8.10 -19.91 -2.01
CA THR A 40 8.50 -19.69 -3.40
C THR A 40 8.99 -18.26 -3.65
N ARG A 41 8.87 -17.37 -2.65
CA ARG A 41 9.15 -15.95 -2.77
C ARG A 41 10.11 -15.45 -1.70
N LEU A 42 10.71 -14.30 -1.97
CA LEU A 42 11.36 -13.53 -0.93
C LEU A 42 10.34 -12.80 -0.05
N GLY A 43 10.78 -12.49 1.16
CA GLY A 43 10.10 -11.64 2.13
C GLY A 43 11.05 -10.57 2.66
N VAL A 44 10.48 -9.58 3.34
CA VAL A 44 11.24 -8.55 4.05
C VAL A 44 11.22 -8.86 5.54
N TRP A 45 12.37 -8.83 6.18
CA TRP A 45 12.55 -9.22 7.57
C TRP A 45 13.21 -8.11 8.36
N ALA A 46 12.73 -7.88 9.58
CA ALA A 46 13.34 -6.91 10.49
C ALA A 46 14.72 -7.39 10.95
N THR A 47 15.72 -6.51 10.90
CA THR A 47 17.08 -6.75 11.45
C THR A 47 17.26 -6.03 12.79
N LYS A 48 16.47 -5.00 13.05
CA LYS A 48 16.42 -4.19 14.27
C LYS A 48 14.97 -4.10 14.75
N SER A 49 14.78 -3.66 15.99
CA SER A 49 13.43 -3.38 16.50
C SER A 49 12.82 -2.19 15.76
N ILE A 50 11.64 -2.39 15.17
CA ILE A 50 10.87 -1.36 14.50
C ILE A 50 9.74 -0.92 15.43
N LEU A 51 9.69 0.37 15.74
CA LEU A 51 8.67 0.92 16.62
C LEU A 51 7.30 1.02 15.93
N LYS A 52 6.22 0.88 16.70
CA LYS A 52 4.85 1.18 16.24
C LYS A 52 4.79 2.58 15.61
N GLY A 53 4.03 2.71 14.52
CA GLY A 53 3.92 3.95 13.75
C GLY A 53 5.09 4.27 12.81
N LYS A 54 6.16 3.46 12.75
CA LYS A 54 7.20 3.61 11.73
C LYS A 54 6.57 3.52 10.34
N LYS A 55 6.91 4.47 9.48
CA LYS A 55 6.41 4.58 8.11
C LYS A 55 7.52 4.23 7.11
N PHE A 56 7.17 3.43 6.11
CA PHE A 56 8.01 2.99 5.02
C PHE A 56 7.42 3.40 3.67
N GLY A 57 8.27 3.79 2.73
CA GLY A 57 7.88 4.11 1.36
C GLY A 57 8.46 5.42 0.86
N PRO A 58 7.94 5.90 -0.29
CA PRO A 58 6.73 5.43 -0.96
C PRO A 58 6.85 4.06 -1.67
N PHE A 59 5.74 3.35 -1.88
CA PHE A 59 5.63 2.21 -2.80
C PHE A 59 5.75 2.72 -4.24
N VAL A 60 6.62 2.10 -5.02
CA VAL A 60 6.97 2.54 -6.38
C VAL A 60 6.63 1.43 -7.38
N GLY A 61 6.14 1.83 -8.54
CA GLY A 61 5.78 0.95 -9.65
C GLY A 61 5.30 1.75 -10.86
N ASP A 62 5.05 1.06 -11.97
CA ASP A 62 4.53 1.68 -13.18
C ASP A 62 3.08 2.10 -12.99
N LYS A 63 2.77 3.33 -13.38
CA LYS A 63 1.40 3.85 -13.40
C LYS A 63 0.67 3.42 -14.65
N LYS A 64 -0.39 2.63 -14.52
CA LYS A 64 -1.18 2.16 -15.67
C LYS A 64 -2.64 1.89 -15.33
N LYS A 65 -3.47 1.67 -16.35
CA LYS A 65 -4.87 1.31 -16.15
C LYS A 65 -4.98 -0.11 -15.62
N ARG A 66 -6.07 -0.40 -14.90
CA ARG A 66 -6.34 -1.73 -14.33
C ARG A 66 -6.28 -2.86 -15.36
N SER A 67 -6.77 -2.62 -16.58
CA SER A 67 -6.74 -3.57 -17.69
C SER A 67 -5.32 -3.96 -18.17
N GLN A 68 -4.29 -3.20 -17.79
CA GLN A 68 -2.90 -3.42 -18.20
C GLN A 68 -2.07 -4.11 -17.10
N VAL A 69 -2.64 -4.30 -15.90
CA VAL A 69 -1.97 -4.92 -14.77
C VAL A 69 -2.12 -6.44 -14.86
N LYS A 70 -1.00 -7.16 -14.76
CA LYS A 70 -0.96 -8.62 -14.92
C LYS A 70 -1.13 -9.37 -13.60
N SER A 71 -0.74 -8.76 -12.48
CA SER A 71 -0.80 -9.36 -11.15
C SER A 71 -1.50 -8.44 -10.16
N ASN A 72 -2.33 -9.01 -9.30
CA ASN A 72 -2.99 -8.29 -8.21
C ASN A 72 -2.15 -8.26 -6.92
N VAL A 73 -1.03 -8.97 -6.92
CA VAL A 73 -0.19 -9.14 -5.73
C VAL A 73 0.72 -7.94 -5.51
N TYR A 74 1.26 -7.38 -6.60
CA TYR A 74 2.32 -6.36 -6.57
C TYR A 74 1.81 -4.97 -6.94
N MET A 75 0.55 -4.67 -6.67
CA MET A 75 -0.07 -3.44 -7.14
C MET A 75 -1.00 -2.81 -6.10
N TRP A 76 -1.16 -1.49 -6.23
CA TRP A 76 -2.14 -0.72 -5.49
C TRP A 76 -2.94 0.15 -6.45
N GLU A 77 -4.25 0.31 -6.21
CA GLU A 77 -5.07 1.30 -6.89
C GLU A 77 -5.03 2.63 -6.14
N VAL A 78 -4.90 3.73 -6.88
CA VAL A 78 -4.87 5.09 -6.36
C VAL A 78 -5.73 5.98 -7.26
N TYR A 79 -6.56 6.83 -6.66
CA TYR A 79 -7.41 7.75 -7.40
C TYR A 79 -6.69 9.06 -7.76
N TYR A 80 -6.74 9.43 -9.02
CA TYR A 80 -6.21 10.69 -9.54
C TYR A 80 -7.35 11.53 -10.13
N PRO A 81 -7.57 12.79 -9.69
CA PRO A 81 -8.70 13.61 -10.15
C PRO A 81 -8.84 13.73 -11.67
N ASN A 82 -7.72 13.78 -12.39
CA ASN A 82 -7.70 13.99 -13.84
C ASN A 82 -7.64 12.68 -14.64
N LEU A 83 -7.36 11.55 -14.00
CA LEU A 83 -7.11 10.27 -14.68
C LEU A 83 -8.03 9.13 -14.19
N GLY A 84 -8.80 9.36 -13.13
CA GLY A 84 -9.57 8.34 -12.44
C GLY A 84 -8.70 7.37 -11.64
N TRP A 85 -9.19 6.15 -11.46
CA TRP A 85 -8.48 5.07 -10.79
C TRP A 85 -7.32 4.58 -11.66
N MET A 86 -6.11 4.67 -11.10
CA MET A 86 -4.89 4.18 -11.73
C MET A 86 -4.21 3.18 -10.80
N CYS A 87 -3.51 2.22 -11.39
CA CYS A 87 -2.71 1.24 -10.67
C CYS A 87 -1.26 1.69 -10.59
N VAL A 88 -0.64 1.55 -9.42
CA VAL A 88 0.81 1.57 -9.25
C VAL A 88 1.25 0.10 -9.17
N ASP A 89 1.89 -0.40 -10.22
CA ASP A 89 2.20 -1.83 -10.39
C ASP A 89 3.71 -2.09 -10.37
N ALA A 90 4.15 -2.87 -9.39
CA ALA A 90 5.53 -3.30 -9.17
C ALA A 90 5.74 -4.79 -9.52
N THR A 91 4.89 -5.37 -10.39
CA THR A 91 5.04 -6.75 -10.88
C THR A 91 6.43 -6.95 -11.48
N ASP A 92 6.88 -5.99 -12.30
CA ASP A 92 8.25 -5.93 -12.79
C ASP A 92 9.17 -5.40 -11.67
N PRO A 93 10.11 -6.21 -11.15
CA PRO A 93 11.01 -5.79 -10.08
C PRO A 93 11.90 -4.61 -10.48
N GLU A 94 12.15 -4.39 -11.78
CA GLU A 94 12.92 -3.25 -12.29
C GLU A 94 12.18 -1.92 -12.11
N LYS A 95 10.85 -1.96 -12.04
CA LYS A 95 9.99 -0.76 -11.87
C LYS A 95 9.64 -0.51 -10.42
N GLY A 96 9.87 -1.50 -9.56
CA GLY A 96 9.54 -1.47 -8.15
C GLY A 96 10.67 -1.00 -7.25
N ASN A 97 10.38 -1.02 -5.95
CA ASN A 97 11.38 -0.97 -4.89
C ASN A 97 11.16 -2.13 -3.91
N TRP A 98 11.93 -2.15 -2.82
CA TRP A 98 11.92 -3.23 -1.85
C TRP A 98 10.55 -3.49 -1.20
N LEU A 99 9.63 -2.51 -1.19
CA LEU A 99 8.28 -2.71 -0.67
C LEU A 99 7.46 -3.73 -1.46
N ARG A 100 7.82 -4.04 -2.72
CA ARG A 100 7.15 -5.12 -3.49
C ARG A 100 7.33 -6.50 -2.86
N TYR A 101 8.40 -6.67 -2.08
CA TYR A 101 8.78 -7.94 -1.45
C TYR A 101 8.15 -8.12 -0.06
N ILE A 102 7.40 -7.13 0.43
CA ILE A 102 6.59 -7.31 1.64
C ILE A 102 5.40 -8.17 1.28
N ASN A 103 5.25 -9.30 1.98
CA ASN A 103 4.20 -10.25 1.72
C ASN A 103 2.90 -9.89 2.41
N TRP A 104 1.82 -10.47 1.91
CA TRP A 104 0.51 -10.37 2.53
C TRP A 104 0.46 -11.24 3.79
N ALA A 105 -0.06 -10.69 4.88
CA ALA A 105 -0.37 -11.50 6.06
C ALA A 105 -1.49 -12.50 5.71
N ARG A 106 -1.46 -13.71 6.26
CA ARG A 106 -2.55 -14.70 6.12
C ARG A 106 -3.62 -14.54 7.19
N SER A 107 -3.33 -13.77 8.24
CA SER A 107 -4.27 -13.43 9.31
C SER A 107 -3.90 -12.13 10.01
N GLY A 108 -4.87 -11.49 10.67
CA GLY A 108 -4.61 -10.29 11.48
C GLY A 108 -3.65 -10.51 12.65
N LYS A 109 -3.43 -11.75 13.10
CA LYS A 109 -2.48 -12.06 14.18
C LYS A 109 -1.03 -11.82 13.76
N GLU A 110 -0.67 -12.23 12.55
CA GLU A 110 0.68 -12.07 12.00
C GLU A 110 0.85 -10.73 11.27
N GLN A 111 -0.24 -10.04 10.93
CA GLN A 111 -0.19 -8.68 10.39
C GLN A 111 0.58 -7.75 11.34
N ASN A 112 1.54 -7.02 10.78
CA ASN A 112 2.28 -5.99 11.48
C ASN A 112 2.39 -4.67 10.68
N LEU A 113 1.98 -4.66 9.41
CA LEU A 113 1.88 -3.47 8.57
C LEU A 113 0.45 -3.26 8.04
N PHE A 114 0.11 -2.01 7.77
CA PHE A 114 -1.07 -1.62 7.01
C PHE A 114 -0.73 -0.60 5.92
N PRO A 115 -1.47 -0.59 4.79
CA PRO A 115 -1.31 0.39 3.74
C PRO A 115 -1.91 1.74 4.13
N LEU A 116 -1.21 2.81 3.78
CA LEU A 116 -1.59 4.18 4.04
C LEU A 116 -1.35 5.02 2.79
N GLU A 117 -2.39 5.62 2.23
CA GLU A 117 -2.23 6.57 1.12
C GLU A 117 -2.01 7.99 1.67
N ILE A 118 -0.89 8.62 1.30
CA ILE A 118 -0.60 10.03 1.57
C ILE A 118 -0.35 10.73 0.24
N ASN A 119 -1.12 11.78 -0.06
CA ASN A 119 -0.96 12.57 -1.29
C ASN A 119 -0.90 11.69 -2.56
N ARG A 120 -1.84 10.75 -2.72
CA ARG A 120 -1.89 9.83 -3.88
C ARG A 120 -0.67 8.92 -4.03
N THR A 121 -0.04 8.59 -2.91
CA THR A 121 1.12 7.72 -2.86
C THR A 121 0.96 6.75 -1.71
N ILE A 122 1.27 5.46 -1.95
CA ILE A 122 1.11 4.41 -0.95
C ILE A 122 2.36 4.31 -0.08
N TYR A 123 2.15 4.21 1.22
CA TYR A 123 3.15 3.93 2.26
C TYR A 123 2.68 2.74 3.07
N TYR A 124 3.59 2.07 3.75
CA TYR A 124 3.24 1.09 4.78
C TYR A 124 3.61 1.63 6.14
N LYS A 125 2.72 1.49 7.11
CA LYS A 125 2.96 1.92 8.49
C LYS A 125 2.82 0.73 9.43
N SER A 126 3.70 0.64 10.42
CA SER A 126 3.70 -0.47 11.38
C SER A 126 2.59 -0.30 12.42
N LEU A 127 1.75 -1.32 12.56
CA LEU A 127 0.64 -1.37 13.52
C LEU A 127 1.09 -1.60 14.95
N LYS A 128 2.18 -2.36 15.10
CA LYS A 128 2.73 -2.79 16.38
C LYS A 128 4.26 -2.81 16.29
N PRO A 129 4.98 -2.83 17.43
CA PRO A 129 6.41 -3.04 17.42
C PRO A 129 6.75 -4.37 16.73
N ILE A 130 7.80 -4.39 15.91
CA ILE A 130 8.28 -5.57 15.19
C ILE A 130 9.68 -5.89 15.71
N ALA A 131 9.87 -7.10 16.23
CA ALA A 131 11.13 -7.56 16.77
C ALA A 131 12.11 -7.98 15.65
N PRO A 132 13.43 -7.93 15.89
CA PRO A 132 14.41 -8.50 14.97
C PRO A 132 14.09 -9.96 14.67
N GLY A 133 14.15 -10.34 13.40
CA GLY A 133 13.83 -11.69 12.94
C GLY A 133 12.35 -11.94 12.62
N GLU A 134 11.47 -10.95 12.77
CA GLU A 134 10.08 -11.06 12.30
C GLU A 134 9.95 -10.62 10.82
N GLU A 135 9.09 -11.32 10.07
CA GLU A 135 8.75 -10.95 8.70
C GLU A 135 7.76 -9.78 8.70
N LEU A 136 7.99 -8.78 7.85
CA LEU A 136 7.08 -7.66 7.63
C LEU A 136 5.94 -8.15 6.74
N LEU A 137 4.71 -8.10 7.25
CA LEU A 137 3.50 -8.61 6.62
C LEU A 137 2.41 -7.55 6.62
N VAL A 138 1.94 -7.21 5.41
CA VAL A 138 0.91 -6.20 5.18
C VAL A 138 -0.46 -6.85 5.02
N TRP A 139 -1.48 -6.21 5.56
CA TRP A 139 -2.87 -6.58 5.29
C TRP A 139 -3.76 -5.35 5.29
N TYR A 140 -4.98 -5.51 4.79
CA TYR A 140 -5.87 -4.41 4.43
C TYR A 140 -6.97 -4.14 5.46
N ASN A 141 -6.87 -4.66 6.70
CA ASN A 141 -7.89 -4.36 7.74
C ASN A 141 -8.20 -2.85 7.69
N GLY A 142 -9.46 -2.53 7.35
CA GLY A 142 -9.84 -1.19 6.93
C GLY A 142 -9.87 -0.21 8.09
N GLU A 143 -10.52 0.94 7.89
CA GLU A 143 -10.79 1.91 8.96
C GLU A 143 -11.69 1.33 10.09
N ASP A 144 -12.26 0.13 9.89
CA ASP A 144 -12.99 -0.62 10.92
C ASP A 144 -12.09 -1.11 12.06
N ASP A 145 -10.79 -1.26 11.82
CA ASP A 145 -9.83 -1.53 12.89
C ASP A 145 -9.50 -0.20 13.61
N PRO A 146 -9.83 -0.07 14.90
CA PRO A 146 -9.67 1.19 15.63
C PRO A 146 -8.21 1.64 15.73
N GLU A 147 -7.24 0.71 15.69
CA GLU A 147 -5.82 1.07 15.68
C GLU A 147 -5.41 1.68 14.35
N ILE A 148 -5.95 1.15 13.24
CA ILE A 148 -5.72 1.66 11.89
C ILE A 148 -6.36 3.03 11.73
N ALA A 149 -7.63 3.18 12.15
CA ALA A 149 -8.33 4.47 12.14
C ALA A 149 -7.57 5.55 12.94
N ALA A 150 -7.10 5.21 14.14
CA ALA A 150 -6.33 6.13 14.97
C ALA A 150 -5.00 6.53 14.30
N ALA A 151 -4.28 5.58 13.71
CA ALA A 151 -3.01 5.84 13.04
C ALA A 151 -3.18 6.69 11.76
N ILE A 152 -4.31 6.58 11.08
CA ILE A 152 -4.69 7.43 9.94
C ILE A 152 -5.00 8.85 10.43
N GLU A 153 -5.80 9.01 11.50
CA GLU A 153 -6.11 10.34 12.03
C GLU A 153 -4.86 11.04 12.60
N GLU A 154 -3.93 10.31 13.21
CA GLU A 154 -2.62 10.83 13.64
C GLU A 154 -1.83 11.44 12.47
N GLU A 155 -1.81 10.76 11.31
CA GLU A 155 -1.16 11.28 10.10
C GLU A 155 -1.90 12.50 9.54
N ARG A 156 -3.25 12.52 9.59
CA ARG A 156 -4.06 13.69 9.21
C ARG A 156 -3.74 14.89 10.09
N ALA A 157 -3.70 14.69 11.41
CA ALA A 157 -3.38 15.75 12.39
C ALA A 157 -1.96 16.30 12.20
N SER A 158 -0.99 15.42 11.97
CA SER A 158 0.41 15.78 11.71
C SER A 158 0.58 16.59 10.41
N ALA A 159 -0.21 16.27 9.37
CA ALA A 159 -0.21 17.04 8.13
C ALA A 159 -0.81 18.44 8.31
N ARG A 160 -1.85 18.58 9.14
CA ARG A 160 -2.46 19.88 9.49
C ARG A 160 -1.48 20.77 10.26
N SER A 161 -0.83 20.24 11.29
CA SER A 161 0.11 21.01 12.12
C SER A 161 1.30 21.55 11.33
N ARG A 162 1.86 20.75 10.40
CA ARG A 162 2.94 21.20 9.50
C ARG A 162 2.54 22.37 8.60
N ARG A 163 1.27 22.46 8.19
CA ARG A 163 0.76 23.55 7.36
C ARG A 163 0.52 24.84 8.14
N HIS A 164 0.20 24.73 9.43
CA HIS A 164 -0.06 25.88 10.30
C HIS A 164 1.17 26.38 11.07
N SER A 165 2.35 25.78 10.86
CA SER A 165 3.58 26.24 11.50
C SER A 165 4.11 27.54 10.82
N PRO A 166 4.23 28.67 11.53
CA PRO A 166 4.68 29.93 10.97
C PRO A 166 6.21 29.93 10.81
N LYS A 167 6.74 29.31 9.75
CA LYS A 167 8.18 29.37 9.46
C LYS A 167 8.48 29.40 7.96
N ALA A 168 8.06 30.49 7.33
CA ALA A 168 8.73 31.16 6.20
C ALA A 168 7.97 32.45 5.87
N LYS A 169 8.19 33.53 6.64
CA LYS A 169 7.98 34.88 6.13
C LYS A 169 9.24 35.24 5.34
N LYS A 170 9.14 35.30 4.01
CA LYS A 170 9.90 36.29 3.24
C LYS A 170 9.11 36.71 2.00
N ASP A 171 8.87 38.01 1.97
CA ASP A 171 8.42 38.89 0.90
C ASP A 171 6.94 38.83 0.47
N GLN A 172 6.14 39.65 1.17
CA GLN A 172 4.88 40.20 0.70
C GLN A 172 5.15 41.21 -0.44
N VAL A 173 4.55 40.99 -1.60
CA VAL A 173 4.07 42.09 -2.45
C VAL A 173 2.56 41.95 -2.49
N VAL A 174 1.88 42.99 -2.01
CA VAL A 174 0.43 43.10 -1.92
C VAL A 174 -0.04 43.87 -3.14
N ASP A 175 -0.94 43.28 -3.93
CA ASP A 175 -1.87 44.04 -4.77
C ASP A 175 -3.30 43.54 -4.50
N PRO A 176 -4.32 44.41 -4.37
CA PRO A 176 -5.64 44.04 -3.91
C PRO A 176 -6.65 43.95 -5.07
N ALA A 177 -7.33 42.82 -5.23
CA ALA A 177 -8.68 42.76 -5.80
C ALA A 177 -9.32 41.40 -5.52
N GLY A 178 -10.60 41.43 -5.17
CA GLY A 178 -11.34 40.33 -4.59
C GLY A 178 -11.53 39.08 -5.46
N SER A 179 -11.61 37.94 -4.80
CA SER A 179 -12.83 37.10 -4.80
C SER A 179 -12.64 35.96 -3.80
N SER A 180 -13.48 35.97 -2.77
CA SER A 180 -13.58 34.89 -1.79
C SER A 180 -14.10 33.64 -2.49
N SER A 181 -13.21 32.67 -2.71
CA SER A 181 -13.61 31.28 -2.95
C SER A 181 -13.28 30.49 -1.69
N HIS A 182 -14.33 30.21 -0.92
CA HIS A 182 -14.30 29.27 0.19
C HIS A 182 -14.02 27.87 -0.37
N VAL A 183 -12.75 27.47 -0.42
CA VAL A 183 -12.36 26.09 -0.68
C VAL A 183 -12.37 25.34 0.65
N GLY A 184 -13.42 24.55 0.86
CA GLY A 184 -13.61 23.70 2.04
C GLY A 184 -12.47 22.68 2.25
N PRO A 185 -12.42 22.01 3.42
CA PRO A 185 -11.22 21.33 3.88
C PRO A 185 -10.91 20.09 3.05
N PHE A 186 -9.66 20.01 2.59
CA PHE A 186 -9.11 18.93 1.77
C PHE A 186 -9.20 17.56 2.46
N ARG A 187 -10.01 16.66 1.89
CA ARG A 187 -10.06 15.21 2.15
C ARG A 187 -8.94 14.48 1.36
N ASN A 188 -7.69 14.47 1.83
CA ASN A 188 -6.58 13.86 1.08
C ASN A 188 -5.76 12.80 1.85
N LEU A 189 -6.33 12.22 2.92
CA LEU A 189 -5.79 10.97 3.46
C LEU A 189 -6.91 9.95 3.40
N MET A 190 -6.92 9.16 2.35
CA MET A 190 -7.93 8.15 2.11
C MET A 190 -7.24 6.79 2.15
N VAL A 191 -7.73 5.84 2.95
CA VAL A 191 -7.37 4.44 2.69
C VAL A 191 -8.24 3.99 1.53
N SER A 192 -7.79 4.20 0.29
CA SER A 192 -8.46 3.57 -0.85
C SER A 192 -7.48 2.93 -1.78
N ALA A 193 -6.76 2.02 -1.16
CA ALA A 193 -6.37 0.84 -1.85
C ALA A 193 -7.59 -0.07 -2.04
N ARG A 194 -8.08 -0.21 -3.27
CA ARG A 194 -8.90 -1.37 -3.63
C ARG A 194 -7.97 -2.57 -3.76
N VAL A 195 -8.17 -3.58 -2.92
CA VAL A 195 -7.45 -4.86 -2.96
C VAL A 195 -8.40 -5.92 -3.49
N TYR A 196 -7.95 -6.72 -4.46
CA TYR A 196 -8.73 -7.81 -5.03
C TYR A 196 -8.23 -9.13 -4.42
N LEU A 197 -9.06 -9.81 -3.63
CA LEU A 197 -8.76 -11.16 -3.18
C LEU A 197 -9.34 -12.22 -4.12
N TYR A 198 -8.57 -13.29 -4.31
CA TYR A 198 -9.08 -14.57 -4.78
C TYR A 198 -9.25 -15.50 -3.57
N SER A 199 -10.49 -15.78 -3.18
CA SER A 199 -10.82 -17.04 -2.50
C SER A 199 -11.55 -17.91 -3.53
N GLY A 200 -11.18 -19.20 -3.59
CA GLY A 200 -11.56 -20.14 -4.64
C GLY A 200 -13.00 -19.96 -5.14
N PHE A 201 -13.11 -19.67 -6.45
CA PHE A 201 -14.31 -19.50 -7.27
C PHE A 201 -15.06 -18.16 -7.27
N HIS A 202 -14.73 -17.14 -6.46
CA HIS A 202 -15.35 -15.81 -6.61
C HIS A 202 -14.33 -14.67 -6.48
N GLN A 203 -14.34 -13.74 -7.44
CA GLN A 203 -13.64 -12.46 -7.33
C GLN A 203 -14.41 -11.59 -6.33
N VAL A 204 -13.97 -11.53 -5.08
CA VAL A 204 -14.58 -10.64 -4.09
C VAL A 204 -13.98 -9.24 -4.28
N LEU A 205 -14.77 -8.36 -4.89
CA LEU A 205 -14.52 -6.92 -4.93
C LEU A 205 -14.76 -6.35 -3.52
N TYR A 206 -13.69 -6.06 -2.77
CA TYR A 206 -13.81 -5.07 -1.70
C TYR A 206 -13.71 -3.67 -2.33
N SER A 207 -14.85 -3.16 -2.80
CA SER A 207 -14.99 -1.74 -3.07
C SER A 207 -15.48 -1.07 -1.80
N GLU A 208 -14.57 -0.51 -0.99
CA GLU A 208 -15.00 0.57 -0.12
C GLU A 208 -15.28 1.78 -1.02
N ALA A 209 -16.57 1.99 -1.27
CA ALA A 209 -17.07 3.20 -1.89
C ALA A 209 -16.74 4.36 -0.94
N PHE A 210 -16.07 5.38 -1.49
CA PHE A 210 -16.09 6.72 -0.91
C PHE A 210 -17.49 7.05 -0.39
N SER A 211 -17.59 7.48 0.85
CA SER A 211 -18.72 8.27 1.32
C SER A 211 -18.73 9.63 0.61
N PRO A 212 -19.81 10.01 -0.10
CA PRO A 212 -20.08 11.39 -0.45
C PRO A 212 -20.83 12.13 0.69
N SER A 213 -20.88 11.56 1.91
CA SER A 213 -22.06 11.42 2.78
C SER A 213 -22.89 10.21 2.33
N CYS A 214 -22.75 9.10 3.06
CA CYS A 214 -23.21 7.75 2.75
C CYS A 214 -24.52 7.61 1.96
N ARG A 215 -24.44 6.90 0.82
CA ARG A 215 -25.46 5.99 0.23
C ARG A 215 -24.92 5.41 -1.08
N LEU A 216 -24.59 4.13 -1.11
CA LEU A 216 -24.97 3.22 -2.22
C LEU A 216 -24.68 1.76 -1.83
N LEU A 217 -25.73 0.98 -1.62
CA LEU A 217 -25.74 -0.44 -1.96
C LEU A 217 -25.67 -0.49 -3.49
N LEU A 218 -24.65 -1.12 -4.06
CA LEU A 218 -24.77 -1.71 -5.39
C LEU A 218 -25.03 -3.19 -5.19
N VAL A 219 -26.32 -3.52 -5.17
CA VAL A 219 -26.82 -4.78 -5.70
C VAL A 219 -26.51 -4.75 -7.20
N LEU A 220 -25.72 -5.70 -7.69
CA LEU A 220 -25.79 -6.11 -9.08
C LEU A 220 -26.06 -7.60 -9.09
N ASP A 221 -27.36 -7.86 -9.23
CA ASP A 221 -28.01 -8.96 -9.92
C ASP A 221 -27.12 -10.11 -10.36
N THR A 222 -27.40 -11.27 -9.75
CA THR A 222 -27.34 -12.57 -10.40
C THR A 222 -28.10 -12.51 -11.73
N LEU A 223 -27.37 -12.51 -12.85
CA LEU A 223 -27.90 -13.02 -14.10
C LEU A 223 -27.89 -14.54 -14.03
N ASN A 224 -29.08 -15.11 -14.07
CA ASN A 224 -29.34 -16.44 -14.62
C ASN A 224 -29.68 -16.25 -16.10
#